data_AF-A0A1G1WEX2-F1
#
_entry.id   AF-A0A1G1WEX2-F1
#
_cell.length_a   1.000
_cell.length_b   1.000
_cell.length_c   1.000
_cell.angle_alpha   90.00
_cell.angle_beta   90.00
_cell.angle_gamma   90.00
#
_symmetry.space_group_name_H-M   'P 1'
#
loop_
_entity.id
_entity.type
_entity.pdbx_description
1 polymer ?
#
loop_
_entity_poly.entity_id
_entity_poly.type
_entity_poly.pdbx_seq_one_letter_code
_entity_poly.pdbx_strand_id
1 'polypeptide(L)'
;MTVVIITNEKPFTKEEIKKLRELFDVYIKTVIDIEKGICSAGCDRHFESEKILLEQGSLQSNLWGGGVDLETKVIDGNAFINIRPNDDNTSNEIQDPKRRQKFNDLMRFFFKEIL
;
A
#
# COMPACT_ATOMS: atom_id res chain seq x y z
N MET A 1 11.09 15.60 -11.39
CA MET A 1 10.51 14.25 -11.57
C MET A 1 9.04 14.34 -11.21
N THR A 2 8.16 13.77 -12.03
CA THR A 2 6.72 13.73 -11.76
C THR A 2 6.44 12.52 -10.87
N VAL A 3 5.73 12.69 -9.76
CA VAL A 3 5.31 11.56 -8.92
C VAL A 3 4.26 10.76 -9.69
N VAL A 4 4.50 9.46 -9.88
CA VAL A 4 3.56 8.56 -10.57
C VAL A 4 2.88 7.69 -9.53
N ILE A 5 1.61 7.98 -9.26
CA ILE A 5 0.74 7.14 -8.44
C ILE A 5 -0.11 6.29 -9.38
N ILE A 6 -0.11 4.97 -9.17
CA ILE A 6 -0.92 4.03 -9.96
C ILE A 6 -1.85 3.30 -9.00
N THR A 7 -3.13 3.26 -9.37
CA THR A 7 -4.17 2.56 -8.63
C THR A 7 -4.75 1.44 -9.48
N ASN A 8 -4.75 0.21 -8.97
CA ASN A 8 -5.18 -0.98 -9.70
C ASN A 8 -5.94 -1.97 -8.81
N GLU A 9 -6.85 -2.72 -9.43
CA GLU A 9 -7.51 -3.92 -8.89
C GLU A 9 -6.78 -5.22 -9.30
N LYS A 10 -5.79 -5.11 -10.18
CA LYS A 10 -5.02 -6.22 -10.74
C LYS A 10 -3.55 -6.08 -10.35
N PRO A 11 -2.77 -7.18 -10.42
CA PRO A 11 -1.34 -7.12 -10.16
C PRO A 11 -0.63 -6.11 -11.06
N PHE A 12 0.34 -5.40 -10.50
CA PHE A 12 1.16 -4.48 -11.26
C PHE A 12 2.06 -5.25 -12.23
N THR A 13 2.13 -4.75 -13.45
CA THR A 13 3.08 -5.21 -14.46
C THR A 13 4.50 -4.79 -14.10
N LYS A 14 5.51 -5.45 -14.68
CA LYS A 14 6.93 -5.05 -14.51
C LYS A 14 7.18 -3.60 -14.92
N GLU A 15 6.50 -3.10 -15.94
CA GLU A 15 6.62 -1.71 -16.38
C GLU A 15 5.96 -0.72 -15.43
N GLU A 16 4.83 -1.07 -14.82
CA GLU A 16 4.24 -0.26 -13.74
C GLU A 16 5.15 -0.24 -12.52
N ILE A 17 5.70 -1.38 -12.09
CA ILE A 17 6.62 -1.47 -10.95
C ILE A 17 7.86 -0.59 -11.17
N LYS A 18 8.40 -0.54 -12.40
CA LYS A 18 9.50 0.38 -12.75
C LYS A 18 9.12 1.85 -12.52
N LYS A 19 7.89 2.25 -12.85
CA LYS A 19 7.40 3.63 -12.62
C LYS A 19 7.17 3.90 -11.14
N LEU A 20 6.59 2.93 -10.41
CA LEU A 20 6.27 3.05 -8.99
C LEU A 20 7.50 3.27 -8.09
N ARG A 21 8.69 2.81 -8.52
CA ARG A 21 9.97 3.00 -7.81
C ARG A 21 10.74 4.26 -8.23
N GLU A 22 10.23 5.07 -9.15
CA GLU A 22 10.96 6.27 -9.62
C GLU A 22 11.21 7.28 -8.49
N LEU A 23 10.32 7.34 -7.50
CA LEU A 23 10.46 8.24 -6.37
C LEU A 23 11.42 7.70 -5.30
N PHE A 24 11.39 6.40 -5.06
CA PHE A 24 12.22 5.70 -4.09
C PHE A 24 12.79 4.45 -4.75
N ASP A 25 14.08 4.49 -5.04
CA ASP A 25 14.73 3.49 -5.88
C ASP A 25 14.52 2.06 -5.36
N VAL A 26 14.65 1.85 -4.04
CA VAL A 26 14.59 0.50 -3.43
C VAL A 26 13.27 0.19 -2.73
N TYR A 27 12.31 1.11 -2.68
CA TYR A 27 11.12 0.94 -1.85
C TYR A 27 9.86 1.47 -2.52
N ILE A 28 8.77 0.70 -2.53
CA ILE A 28 7.48 1.18 -3.07
C ILE A 28 6.49 1.33 -1.91
N LYS A 29 6.07 2.57 -1.66
CA LYS A 29 4.98 2.88 -0.71
C LYS A 29 3.63 2.56 -1.34
N THR A 30 2.71 2.07 -0.51
CA THR A 30 1.37 1.66 -0.96
C THR A 30 0.32 1.80 0.13
N VAL A 31 -0.92 2.04 -0.30
CA VAL A 31 -2.14 1.92 0.51
C VAL A 31 -3.09 0.96 -0.21
N ILE A 32 -3.69 0.05 0.55
CA ILE A 32 -4.60 -0.96 0.04
C ILE A 32 -5.95 -0.84 0.75
N ASP A 33 -7.05 -0.83 -0.01
CA ASP A 33 -8.37 -1.18 0.51
C ASP A 33 -8.44 -2.71 0.63
N ILE A 34 -8.36 -3.22 1.86
CA ILE A 34 -8.29 -4.66 2.12
C ILE A 34 -9.63 -5.40 1.96
N GLU A 35 -10.74 -4.67 1.82
CA GLU A 35 -12.06 -5.28 1.58
C GLU A 35 -12.42 -5.28 0.09
N LYS A 36 -12.02 -4.23 -0.65
CA LYS A 36 -12.22 -4.16 -2.11
C LYS A 36 -11.10 -4.81 -2.92
N GLY A 37 -9.91 -4.98 -2.34
CA GLY A 37 -8.74 -5.46 -3.08
C GLY A 37 -8.29 -4.46 -4.14
N ILE A 38 -8.14 -3.19 -3.75
CA ILE A 38 -7.63 -2.11 -4.61
C ILE A 38 -6.34 -1.60 -3.99
N CYS A 39 -5.29 -1.46 -4.79
CA CYS A 39 -3.98 -0.99 -4.35
C CYS A 39 -3.61 0.31 -5.07
N SER A 40 -3.22 1.32 -4.30
CA SER A 40 -2.62 2.56 -4.79
C SER A 40 -1.17 2.63 -4.33
N ALA A 41 -0.23 2.83 -5.25
CA ALA A 41 1.22 2.76 -4.97
C ALA A 41 2.01 3.87 -5.68
N GLY A 42 3.25 4.10 -5.24
CA GLY A 42 4.18 5.05 -5.86
C GLY A 42 4.14 6.47 -5.31
N CYS A 43 3.42 6.69 -4.21
CA CYS A 43 3.29 7.97 -3.52
C CYS A 43 4.55 8.35 -2.71
N ASP A 44 4.77 9.65 -2.48
CA ASP A 44 5.76 10.13 -1.50
C ASP A 44 5.28 9.82 -0.09
N ARG A 45 4.02 10.14 0.18
CA ARG A 45 3.38 9.94 1.47
C ARG A 45 2.13 9.10 1.30
N HIS A 46 1.92 8.15 2.20
CA HIS A 46 0.76 7.26 2.16
C HIS A 46 -0.59 8.00 2.10
N PHE A 47 -0.69 9.21 2.68
CA PHE A 47 -1.92 10.00 2.64
C PHE A 47 -2.35 10.37 1.19
N GLU A 48 -1.42 10.43 0.23
CA GLU A 48 -1.74 10.73 -1.17
C GLU A 48 -2.53 9.56 -1.79
N SER A 49 -2.03 8.34 -1.61
CA SER A 49 -2.71 7.12 -2.03
C SER A 49 -4.00 6.87 -1.25
N GLU A 50 -4.01 7.17 0.06
CA GLU A 50 -5.22 7.13 0.88
C GLU A 50 -6.31 8.06 0.32
N LYS A 51 -5.95 9.32 0.02
CA LYS A 51 -6.87 10.30 -0.55
C LYS A 51 -7.46 9.81 -1.88
N ILE A 52 -6.65 9.27 -2.78
CA ILE A 52 -7.12 8.72 -4.06
C ILE A 52 -8.14 7.60 -3.82
N LEU A 53 -7.86 6.67 -2.91
CA LEU A 53 -8.77 5.55 -2.62
C LEU A 53 -10.08 6.02 -1.98
N LEU A 54 -10.04 7.03 -1.10
CA LEU A 54 -11.23 7.65 -0.52
C LEU A 54 -12.08 8.35 -1.60
N GLU A 55 -11.45 9.09 -2.51
CA GLU A 55 -12.13 9.74 -3.65
C GLU A 55 -12.77 8.71 -4.60
N GLN A 56 -12.22 7.50 -4.68
CA GLN A 56 -12.78 6.35 -5.40
C GLN A 56 -13.80 5.54 -4.56
N GLY A 57 -14.22 6.08 -3.42
CA GLY A 57 -15.31 5.53 -2.59
C GLY A 57 -14.91 4.40 -1.67
N SER A 58 -13.61 4.22 -1.38
CA SER A 58 -13.14 3.32 -0.32
C SER A 58 -13.52 3.88 1.06
N LEU A 59 -13.68 3.01 2.05
CA LEU A 59 -13.94 3.43 3.44
C LEU A 59 -12.62 3.56 4.18
N GLN A 60 -12.48 4.61 4.99
CA GLN A 60 -11.28 4.85 5.82
C GLN A 60 -10.87 3.61 6.64
N SER A 61 -11.85 2.89 7.22
CA SER A 61 -11.65 1.67 8.02
C SER A 61 -10.97 0.53 7.26
N ASN A 62 -11.05 0.54 5.93
CA ASN A 62 -10.53 -0.50 5.06
C ASN A 62 -9.14 -0.17 4.52
N LEU A 63 -8.66 1.06 4.68
CA LEU A 63 -7.40 1.54 4.12
C LEU A 63 -6.23 1.26 5.06
N TRP A 64 -5.25 0.51 4.60
CA TRP A 64 -4.05 0.22 5.36
C TRP A 64 -2.81 0.50 4.50
N GLY A 65 -1.82 1.16 5.10
CA GLY A 65 -0.60 1.58 4.43
C GLY A 65 0.61 0.73 4.80
N GLY A 66 1.59 0.73 3.92
CA GLY A 66 2.87 0.06 4.12
C GLY A 66 3.73 0.17 2.87
N GLY A 67 4.49 -0.88 2.58
CA GLY A 67 5.26 -0.94 1.35
C GLY A 67 6.07 -2.20 1.19
N VAL A 68 6.87 -2.21 0.12
CA VAL A 68 7.74 -3.32 -0.23
C VAL A 68 9.14 -2.80 -0.54
N ASP A 69 10.12 -3.40 0.11
CA ASP A 69 11.53 -3.23 -0.22
C ASP A 69 11.90 -4.17 -1.39
N LEU A 70 12.42 -3.59 -2.46
CA LEU A 70 12.68 -4.27 -3.72
C LEU A 70 13.96 -5.11 -3.70
N GLU A 71 14.86 -4.87 -2.75
CA GLU A 71 16.11 -5.63 -2.60
C GLU A 71 15.89 -6.84 -1.69
N THR A 72 15.35 -6.58 -0.50
CA THR A 72 15.12 -7.59 0.55
C THR A 72 13.83 -8.39 0.35
N LYS A 73 12.91 -7.89 -0.48
CA LYS A 73 11.57 -8.46 -0.71
C LYS A 73 10.70 -8.49 0.55
N VAL A 74 11.05 -7.67 1.54
CA VAL A 74 10.28 -7.53 2.78
C VAL A 74 9.08 -6.64 2.51
N ILE A 75 7.90 -7.14 2.88
CA ILE A 75 6.67 -6.35 3.01
C ILE A 75 6.59 -5.86 4.45
N ASP A 76 6.29 -4.59 4.63
CA ASP A 76 5.91 -4.03 5.92
C ASP A 76 4.53 -3.34 5.84
N GLY A 77 3.87 -3.25 6.99
CA GLY A 77 2.62 -2.54 7.17
C GLY A 77 2.83 -1.25 7.95
N ASN A 78 3.93 -0.54 7.70
CA ASN A 78 4.32 0.65 8.44
C ASN A 78 3.94 1.93 7.69
N ALA A 79 2.93 2.64 8.20
CA ALA A 79 2.52 3.92 7.65
C ALA A 79 1.87 4.80 8.71
N PHE A 80 2.08 6.12 8.65
CA PHE A 80 1.44 7.04 9.60
C PHE A 80 -0.09 7.04 9.52
N ILE A 81 -0.66 6.76 8.34
CA ILE A 81 -2.12 6.64 8.18
C ILE A 81 -2.72 5.50 9.01
N ASN A 82 -1.91 4.53 9.45
CA ASN A 82 -2.35 3.39 10.26
C ASN A 82 -2.59 3.76 11.74
N ILE A 83 -2.13 4.94 12.19
CA ILE A 83 -2.37 5.40 13.56
C ILE A 83 -3.84 5.84 13.68
N ARG A 84 -4.70 4.90 14.09
CA ARG A 84 -6.15 5.04 14.18
C ARG A 84 -6.66 4.38 15.47
N PRO A 85 -6.60 5.08 16.62
CA PRO A 85 -7.10 4.56 17.88
C PRO A 85 -8.56 4.10 17.85
N ASN A 86 -9.41 4.76 17.03
CA ASN A 86 -10.81 4.39 16.86
C ASN A 86 -11.03 3.04 16.16
N ASP A 87 -10.01 2.54 15.44
CA ASP A 87 -10.03 1.23 14.76
C ASP A 87 -9.24 0.17 15.56
N ASP A 88 -8.94 0.43 16.84
CA ASP A 88 -8.05 -0.37 17.70
C ASP A 88 -6.63 -0.51 17.15
N ASN A 89 -6.10 0.53 16.49
CA ASN A 89 -4.73 0.54 15.97
C ASN A 89 -3.97 1.81 16.40
N THR A 90 -3.16 1.72 17.45
CA THR A 90 -2.49 2.88 18.07
C THR A 90 -1.08 3.12 17.55
N SER A 91 -0.61 2.30 16.60
CA SER A 91 0.73 2.34 16.01
C SER A 91 0.66 2.61 14.50
N ASN A 92 1.80 2.95 13.90
CA ASN A 92 2.00 2.95 12.46
C ASN A 92 2.03 1.53 11.85
N GLU A 93 2.24 0.50 12.66
CA GLU A 93 2.11 -0.90 12.25
C GLU A 93 0.64 -1.33 12.19
N ILE A 94 0.31 -2.30 11.34
CA ILE A 94 -0.99 -2.99 11.37
C ILE A 94 -0.98 -4.01 12.52
N GLN A 95 -1.63 -3.68 13.63
CA GLN A 95 -1.57 -4.46 14.87
C GLN A 95 -2.52 -5.66 14.86
N ASP A 96 -3.72 -5.51 14.28
CA ASP A 96 -4.65 -6.63 14.16
C ASP A 96 -4.08 -7.71 13.23
N PRO A 97 -3.91 -8.96 13.70
CA PRO A 97 -3.25 -9.99 12.93
C PRO A 97 -4.03 -10.41 11.67
N LYS A 98 -5.36 -10.32 11.67
CA LYS A 98 -6.19 -10.69 10.51
C LYS A 98 -6.08 -9.63 9.42
N ARG A 99 -6.15 -8.35 9.79
CA ARG A 99 -5.94 -7.22 8.87
C ARG A 99 -4.53 -7.24 8.29
N ARG A 100 -3.52 -7.48 9.12
CA ARG A 100 -2.12 -7.61 8.67
C ARG A 100 -1.94 -8.76 7.70
N GLN A 101 -2.56 -9.92 7.97
CA GLN A 101 -2.52 -11.05 7.05
C GLN A 101 -3.17 -10.71 5.71
N LYS A 102 -4.39 -10.14 5.71
CA LYS A 102 -5.08 -9.69 4.49
C LYS A 102 -4.22 -8.71 3.68
N PHE A 103 -3.63 -7.72 4.35
CA PHE A 103 -2.75 -6.74 3.73
C PHE A 103 -1.53 -7.42 3.08
N ASN A 104 -0.86 -8.32 3.79
CA ASN A 104 0.30 -9.06 3.27
C ASN A 104 -0.06 -9.96 2.07
N ASP A 105 -1.22 -10.61 2.10
CA ASP A 105 -1.68 -11.45 0.98
C ASP A 105 -1.96 -10.61 -0.26
N LEU A 106 -2.58 -9.43 -0.09
CA LEU A 106 -2.81 -8.48 -1.18
C LEU A 106 -1.49 -7.90 -1.70
N MET A 107 -0.53 -7.58 -0.83
CA MET A 107 0.81 -7.15 -1.24
C MET A 107 1.49 -8.18 -2.15
N ARG A 108 1.44 -9.47 -1.77
CA ARG A 108 1.98 -10.56 -2.60
C ARG A 108 1.23 -10.69 -3.92
N PHE A 109 -0.09 -10.52 -3.91
CA PHE A 109 -0.90 -10.53 -5.13
C PHE A 109 -0.51 -9.39 -6.07
N PHE A 110 -0.44 -8.15 -5.56
CA PHE A 110 -0.17 -6.96 -6.38
C PHE A 110 1.25 -6.92 -6.93
N PHE A 111 2.22 -7.38 -6.15
CA PHE A 111 3.65 -7.34 -6.49
C PHE A 111 4.21 -8.72 -6.88
N LYS A 112 3.37 -9.67 -7.33
CA LYS A 112 3.76 -11.04 -7.71
C LYS A 112 4.86 -11.15 -8.77
N GLU A 113 5.12 -10.09 -9.52
CA GLU A 113 6.18 -10.05 -10.53
C GLU A 113 7.58 -9.85 -9.92
N ILE A 114 7.66 -9.49 -8.62
CA ILE A 114 8.91 -9.20 -7.91
C ILE A 114 9.02 -9.85 -6.53
N LEU A 115 7.92 -10.41 -5.99
CA LEU A 115 7.82 -11.07 -4.69
C LEU A 115 7.65 -12.59 -4.80
#